data_AF-D1FNP2-F1
#
_entry.id   AF-D1FNP2-F1
#
_cell.length_a   1.000
_cell.length_b   1.000
_cell.length_c   1.000
_cell.angle_alpha   90.00
_cell.angle_beta   90.00
_cell.angle_gamma   90.00
#
_symmetry.space_group_name_H-M   'P 1'
#
loop_
_entity.id
_entity.type
_entity.pdbx_description
1 polymer ?
#
loop_
_entity_poly.entity_id
_entity_poly.type
_entity_poly.pdbx_seq_one_letter_code
_entity_poly.pdbx_strand_id
1 'polypeptide(L)'
;HHLQAGRKTIAVMGTGVDVIYPHKNSHKSPQILKSGIVISEYPAKTPPNRTHFPRRNRIIAGLSRAVLVMEAPLKSGALITATYANEFNRDVYALPGKIDDQPSQGCLKLISQGAGLINHQLNELLIMLGAIPQIDIETETPLVKSPPIPNLAPELQQIINILAIDALSFDFIIQKTGMNAAIVSSSLLQLELMGLVTQLPGMRYQKL
;
A
#
# COMPACT_ATOMS: atom_id res chain seq x y z
N HIS A 1 -3.46 20.91 -0.33
CA HIS A 1 -2.32 20.59 0.55
C HIS A 1 -1.53 19.37 0.09
N HIS A 2 -1.85 18.10 0.41
CA HIS A 2 -1.01 16.95 -0.01
C HIS A 2 -0.83 16.82 -1.54
N LEU A 3 -1.92 17.01 -2.29
CA LEU A 3 -1.94 16.94 -3.76
C LEU A 3 -1.17 18.08 -4.43
N GLN A 4 -1.03 19.23 -3.75
CA GLN A 4 -0.24 20.37 -4.23
C GLN A 4 1.25 20.17 -3.97
N ALA A 5 1.62 19.32 -3.01
CA ALA A 5 3.00 19.00 -2.68
C ALA A 5 3.52 17.74 -3.41
N GLY A 6 2.75 17.20 -4.39
CA GLY A 6 3.12 16.01 -5.16
C GLY A 6 3.23 14.72 -4.34
N ARG A 7 2.65 14.68 -3.13
CA ARG A 7 2.75 13.51 -2.24
C ARG A 7 1.68 12.48 -2.54
N LYS A 8 2.06 11.19 -2.51
CA LYS A 8 1.14 10.07 -2.67
C LYS A 8 0.03 10.14 -1.61
N THR A 9 -1.21 9.93 -2.03
CA THR A 9 -2.40 10.01 -1.16
C THR A 9 -3.30 8.81 -1.40
N ILE A 10 -3.78 8.18 -0.33
CA ILE A 10 -4.82 7.15 -0.39
C ILE A 10 -6.13 7.76 0.12
N ALA A 11 -7.16 7.74 -0.72
CA ALA A 11 -8.51 8.16 -0.35
C ALA A 11 -9.41 6.94 -0.16
N VAL A 12 -9.92 6.77 1.05
CA VAL A 12 -10.87 5.69 1.35
C VAL A 12 -12.30 6.25 1.24
N MET A 13 -13.22 5.59 0.56
CA MET A 13 -14.56 6.12 0.24
C MET A 13 -15.66 5.42 1.04
N GLY A 14 -16.69 6.17 1.47
CA GLY A 14 -17.93 5.64 2.05
C GLY A 14 -19.02 5.37 1.00
N THR A 15 -18.62 5.37 -0.27
CA THR A 15 -19.44 5.27 -1.49
C THR A 15 -18.74 4.34 -2.48
N GLY A 16 -19.36 4.03 -3.61
CA GLY A 16 -18.62 3.42 -4.73
C GLY A 16 -17.45 4.31 -5.16
N VAL A 17 -16.37 3.71 -5.70
CA VAL A 17 -15.17 4.44 -6.16
C VAL A 17 -15.46 5.47 -7.27
N ASP A 18 -16.56 5.27 -7.99
CA ASP A 18 -17.11 6.09 -9.07
C ASP A 18 -18.08 7.18 -8.57
N VAL A 19 -18.37 7.23 -7.27
CA VAL A 19 -19.31 8.19 -6.67
C VAL A 19 -18.53 9.20 -5.81
N ILE A 20 -18.50 10.46 -6.26
CA ILE A 20 -17.83 11.54 -5.54
C ILE A 20 -18.78 12.13 -4.49
N TYR A 21 -18.42 12.01 -3.22
CA TYR A 21 -19.10 12.67 -2.11
C TYR A 21 -18.10 13.21 -1.07
N PRO A 22 -18.32 14.43 -0.53
CA PRO A 22 -19.33 15.40 -0.94
C PRO A 22 -19.01 16.00 -2.33
N HIS A 23 -20.03 16.42 -3.08
CA HIS A 23 -19.87 16.97 -4.44
C HIS A 23 -18.87 18.12 -4.54
N LYS A 24 -18.73 18.92 -3.47
CA LYS A 24 -17.74 20.01 -3.38
C LYS A 24 -16.30 19.54 -3.59
N ASN A 25 -16.00 18.26 -3.38
CA ASN A 25 -14.68 17.66 -3.58
C ASN A 25 -14.46 17.10 -5.00
N SER A 26 -15.36 17.33 -5.96
CA SER A 26 -15.22 16.83 -7.34
C SER A 26 -13.90 17.19 -8.01
N HIS A 27 -13.39 18.40 -7.76
CA HIS A 27 -12.11 18.86 -8.28
C HIS A 27 -10.88 18.11 -7.72
N LYS A 28 -11.00 17.43 -6.57
CA LYS A 28 -9.89 16.72 -5.90
C LYS A 28 -9.71 15.29 -6.41
N SER A 29 -10.80 14.64 -6.84
CA SER A 29 -10.75 13.23 -7.27
C SER A 29 -9.77 13.01 -8.44
N PRO A 30 -9.78 13.82 -9.52
CA PRO A 30 -8.81 13.69 -10.60
C PRO A 30 -7.35 13.90 -10.14
N GLN A 31 -7.12 14.74 -9.12
CA GLN A 31 -5.78 14.99 -8.60
C GLN A 31 -5.24 13.81 -7.79
N ILE A 32 -6.12 13.13 -7.03
CA ILE A 32 -5.76 11.91 -6.30
C ILE A 32 -5.43 10.80 -7.29
N LEU A 33 -6.23 10.62 -8.35
CA LEU A 33 -5.98 9.59 -9.36
C LEU A 33 -4.68 9.77 -10.15
N LYS A 34 -4.14 11.00 -10.21
CA LYS A 34 -2.84 11.27 -10.86
C LYS A 34 -1.64 10.79 -10.08
N SER A 35 -1.74 10.66 -8.75
CA SER A 35 -0.57 10.45 -7.88
C SER A 35 -0.85 9.58 -6.65
N GLY A 36 -1.99 8.90 -6.61
CA GLY A 36 -2.52 8.24 -5.43
C GLY A 36 -3.53 7.14 -5.79
N ILE A 37 -4.24 6.65 -4.78
CA ILE A 37 -5.17 5.52 -4.89
C ILE A 37 -6.50 5.88 -4.24
N VAL A 38 -7.60 5.42 -4.83
CA VAL A 38 -8.95 5.48 -4.25
C VAL A 38 -9.38 4.06 -3.91
N ILE A 39 -9.82 3.82 -2.67
CA ILE A 39 -10.27 2.51 -2.19
C ILE A 39 -11.70 2.62 -1.65
N SER A 40 -12.53 1.62 -1.91
CA SER A 40 -13.84 1.48 -1.29
C SER A 40 -14.13 0.02 -0.98
N GLU A 41 -14.87 -0.22 0.11
CA GLU A 41 -15.45 -1.54 0.42
C GLU A 41 -16.82 -1.75 -0.25
N TYR A 42 -17.34 -0.74 -0.94
CA TYR A 42 -18.67 -0.76 -1.55
C TYR A 42 -18.61 -0.97 -3.06
N PRO A 43 -19.57 -1.70 -3.64
CA PRO A 43 -19.68 -1.84 -5.09
C PRO A 43 -19.75 -0.51 -5.83
N ALA A 44 -19.37 -0.52 -7.11
CA ALA A 44 -19.55 0.62 -7.99
C ALA A 44 -21.00 1.15 -7.93
N LYS A 45 -21.16 2.46 -8.06
CA LYS A 45 -22.42 3.21 -7.99
C LYS A 45 -23.10 3.27 -6.63
N THR A 46 -22.47 2.73 -5.56
CA THR A 46 -23.07 2.82 -4.21
C THR A 46 -23.21 4.28 -3.76
N PRO A 47 -24.43 4.75 -3.44
CA PRO A 47 -24.67 6.14 -3.06
C PRO A 47 -24.17 6.47 -1.64
N PRO A 48 -24.02 7.76 -1.29
CA PRO A 48 -23.65 8.17 0.06
C PRO A 48 -24.71 7.77 1.09
N ASN A 49 -24.28 7.04 2.12
CA ASN A 49 -25.11 6.69 3.27
C ASN A 49 -24.39 7.11 4.56
N ARG A 50 -25.12 7.79 5.45
CA ARG A 50 -24.59 8.29 6.74
C ARG A 50 -23.91 7.19 7.56
N THR A 51 -24.39 5.94 7.49
CA THR A 51 -23.81 4.82 8.25
C THR A 51 -22.50 4.29 7.66
N HIS A 52 -22.24 4.54 6.37
CA HIS A 52 -21.01 4.11 5.71
C HIS A 52 -19.80 4.93 6.18
N PHE A 53 -19.98 6.22 6.47
CA PHE A 53 -18.85 7.09 6.82
C PHE A 53 -18.13 6.68 8.12
N PRO A 54 -18.83 6.40 9.24
CA PRO A 54 -18.19 5.87 10.44
C PRO A 54 -17.58 4.48 10.22
N ARG A 55 -18.26 3.59 9.47
CA ARG A 55 -17.73 2.24 9.19
C ARG A 55 -16.43 2.29 8.40
N ARG A 56 -16.37 3.12 7.37
CA ARG A 56 -15.18 3.32 6.53
C ARG A 56 -13.96 3.78 7.32
N ASN A 57 -14.14 4.55 8.41
CA ASN A 57 -13.02 5.06 9.19
C ASN A 57 -12.12 3.95 9.78
N ARG A 58 -12.64 2.74 9.98
CA ARG A 58 -11.83 1.58 10.38
C ARG A 58 -10.77 1.24 9.32
N ILE A 59 -11.06 1.42 8.03
CA ILE A 59 -10.11 1.15 6.95
C ILE A 59 -9.00 2.20 6.96
N ILE A 60 -9.36 3.47 7.22
CA ILE A 60 -8.37 4.54 7.38
C ILE A 60 -7.41 4.19 8.53
N ALA A 61 -7.97 3.92 9.71
CA ALA A 61 -7.18 3.57 10.89
C ALA A 61 -6.32 2.31 10.67
N GLY A 62 -6.86 1.28 10.03
CA GLY A 62 -6.15 0.02 9.77
C GLY A 62 -4.98 0.17 8.80
N LEU A 63 -5.14 0.98 7.74
CA LEU A 63 -4.08 1.28 6.77
C LEU A 63 -3.04 2.26 7.30
N SER A 64 -3.39 3.03 8.33
CA SER A 64 -2.49 3.99 8.96
C SER A 64 -1.60 3.32 10.00
N ARG A 65 -0.32 3.71 10.03
CA ARG A 65 0.56 3.40 11.16
C ARG A 65 0.22 4.27 12.39
N ALA A 66 -0.10 5.54 12.14
CA ALA A 66 -0.49 6.50 13.15
C ALA A 66 -1.59 7.42 12.59
N VAL A 67 -2.44 7.92 13.47
CA VAL A 67 -3.53 8.86 13.15
C VAL A 67 -3.26 10.21 13.81
N LEU A 68 -3.24 11.26 13.00
CA LEU A 68 -3.07 12.64 13.45
C LEU A 68 -4.42 13.35 13.39
N VAL A 69 -4.90 13.84 14.53
CA VAL A 69 -6.14 14.60 14.65
C VAL A 69 -5.80 16.08 14.82
N MET A 70 -6.06 16.86 13.77
CA MET A 70 -5.72 18.28 13.75
C MET A 70 -6.82 19.13 14.41
N GLU A 71 -8.08 18.84 14.11
CA GLU A 71 -9.24 19.53 14.66
C GLU A 71 -10.42 18.55 14.79
N ALA A 72 -11.08 18.53 15.94
CA ALA A 72 -12.23 17.69 16.20
C ALA A 72 -13.10 18.26 17.34
N PRO A 73 -14.37 18.63 17.11
CA PRO A 73 -15.32 18.80 18.20
C PRO A 73 -15.64 17.44 18.87
N LEU A 74 -16.24 17.46 20.06
CA LEU A 74 -16.57 16.25 20.84
C LEU A 74 -17.45 15.22 20.12
N LYS A 75 -18.22 15.65 19.12
CA LYS A 75 -19.09 14.79 18.28
C LYS A 75 -18.55 14.65 16.84
N SER A 76 -17.22 14.65 16.69
CA SER A 76 -16.56 14.49 15.39
C SER A 76 -16.36 13.03 14.99
N GLY A 77 -16.52 12.73 13.70
CA GLY A 77 -16.13 11.44 13.13
C GLY A 77 -14.62 11.16 13.23
N ALA A 78 -13.78 12.19 13.41
CA ALA A 78 -12.36 12.01 13.64
C ALA A 78 -12.06 11.26 14.96
N LEU A 79 -12.89 11.45 15.99
CA LEU A 79 -12.76 10.72 17.25
C LEU A 79 -13.07 9.23 17.06
N ILE A 80 -14.00 8.89 16.16
CA ILE A 80 -14.28 7.50 15.80
C ILE A 80 -13.04 6.86 15.15
N THR A 81 -12.36 7.58 14.24
CA THR A 81 -11.11 7.10 13.64
C THR A 81 -10.02 6.89 14.68
N ALA A 82 -9.88 7.82 15.65
CA ALA A 82 -8.93 7.69 16.75
C ALA A 82 -9.24 6.48 17.66
N THR A 83 -10.51 6.20 17.92
CA THR A 83 -10.92 4.99 18.65
C THR A 83 -10.51 3.73 17.90
N TYR A 84 -10.82 3.61 16.60
CA TYR A 84 -10.37 2.47 15.80
C TYR A 84 -8.84 2.35 15.76
N ALA A 85 -8.12 3.47 15.69
CA ALA A 85 -6.66 3.47 15.71
C ALA A 85 -6.13 2.84 17.00
N ASN A 86 -6.63 3.25 18.16
CA ASN A 86 -6.26 2.64 19.45
C ASN A 86 -6.65 1.16 19.53
N GLU A 87 -7.84 0.77 19.04
CA GLU A 87 -8.26 -0.64 18.97
C GLU A 87 -7.34 -1.50 18.09
N PHE A 88 -6.76 -0.90 17.05
CA PHE A 88 -5.77 -1.54 16.18
C PHE A 88 -4.32 -1.36 16.64
N ASN A 89 -4.11 -0.89 17.88
CA ASN A 89 -2.79 -0.61 18.45
C ASN A 89 -1.96 0.32 17.55
N ARG A 90 -2.59 1.37 17.02
CA ARG A 90 -1.96 2.45 16.25
C ARG A 90 -1.81 3.68 17.13
N ASP A 91 -0.73 4.41 16.94
CA ASP A 91 -0.50 5.64 17.66
C ASP A 91 -1.52 6.71 17.24
N VAL A 92 -2.05 7.43 18.23
CA VAL A 92 -2.92 8.59 18.01
C VAL A 92 -2.19 9.81 18.52
N TYR A 93 -2.10 10.82 17.66
CA TYR A 93 -1.58 12.14 17.98
C TYR A 93 -2.65 13.18 17.77
N ALA A 94 -2.70 14.19 18.62
CA ALA A 94 -3.66 15.27 18.51
C ALA A 94 -3.00 16.64 18.66
N LEU A 95 -3.44 17.60 17.84
CA LEU A 95 -2.98 18.99 17.94
C LEU A 95 -3.75 19.68 19.09
N PRO A 96 -3.05 20.21 20.11
CA PRO A 96 -3.70 20.97 21.16
C PRO A 96 -4.24 22.29 20.59
N GLY A 97 -5.27 22.83 21.25
CA GLY A 97 -5.83 24.14 20.93
C GLY A 97 -6.39 24.80 22.18
N LYS A 98 -7.10 25.92 22.02
CA LYS A 98 -7.67 26.64 23.17
C LYS A 98 -8.75 25.80 23.85
N ILE A 99 -8.81 25.90 25.18
CA ILE A 99 -9.78 25.17 25.99
C ILE A 99 -11.22 25.59 25.69
N ASP A 100 -11.45 26.82 25.21
CA ASP A 100 -12.79 27.32 24.89
C ASP A 100 -13.18 27.11 23.42
N ASP A 101 -12.25 26.65 22.57
CA ASP A 101 -12.49 26.48 21.15
C ASP A 101 -13.20 25.15 20.88
N GLN A 102 -14.43 25.22 20.36
CA GLN A 102 -15.24 24.05 20.04
C GLN A 102 -14.51 23.02 19.13
N PRO A 103 -13.75 23.42 18.09
CA PRO A 103 -12.98 22.48 17.27
C PRO A 103 -11.82 21.80 17.99
N SER A 104 -11.35 22.33 19.13
CA SER A 104 -10.20 21.78 19.87
C SER A 104 -10.61 20.79 20.96
N GLN A 105 -11.87 20.81 21.40
CA GLN A 105 -12.35 20.00 22.53
C GLN A 105 -12.10 18.49 22.38
N GLY A 106 -12.28 17.94 21.19
CA GLY A 106 -12.03 16.53 20.91
C GLY A 106 -10.54 16.20 20.92
N CYS A 107 -9.69 17.10 20.41
CA CYS A 107 -8.23 16.93 20.51
C CYS A 107 -7.77 16.96 21.97
N LEU A 108 -8.25 17.91 22.78
CA LEU A 108 -7.94 18.00 24.21
C LEU A 108 -8.39 16.75 24.97
N LYS A 109 -9.57 16.21 24.63
CA LYS A 109 -10.05 14.93 25.17
C LYS A 109 -9.15 13.76 24.80
N LEU A 110 -8.66 13.69 23.56
CA LEU A 110 -7.73 12.63 23.14
C LEU A 110 -6.42 12.73 23.92
N ILE A 111 -5.87 13.93 24.07
CA ILE A 111 -4.62 14.18 24.82
C ILE A 111 -4.81 13.76 26.29
N SER A 112 -5.93 14.12 26.93
CA SER A 112 -6.20 13.71 28.32
C SER A 112 -6.41 12.20 28.48
N GLN A 113 -6.72 11.49 27.39
CA GLN A 113 -6.82 10.03 27.33
C GLN A 113 -5.49 9.35 26.96
N GLY A 114 -4.40 10.11 26.81
CA GLY A 114 -3.07 9.59 26.52
C GLY A 114 -2.65 9.63 25.05
N ALA A 115 -3.38 10.30 24.18
CA ALA A 115 -2.89 10.56 22.82
C ALA A 115 -1.64 11.46 22.86
N GLY A 116 -0.69 11.20 21.96
CA GLY A 116 0.51 12.00 21.83
C GLY A 116 0.19 13.44 21.44
N LEU A 117 0.83 14.41 22.10
CA LEU A 117 0.64 15.82 21.81
C LEU A 117 1.47 16.22 20.58
N ILE A 118 0.84 16.85 19.58
CA ILE A 118 1.56 17.47 18.46
C ILE A 118 1.98 18.87 18.90
N ASN A 119 3.28 19.09 19.11
CA ASN A 119 3.81 20.40 19.46
C ASN A 119 4.32 21.14 18.21
N HIS A 120 4.89 22.33 18.42
CA HIS A 120 5.46 23.13 17.33
C HIS A 120 6.74 22.52 16.73
N GLN A 121 7.41 21.60 17.43
CA GLN A 121 8.65 20.98 16.98
C GLN A 121 8.35 19.74 16.13
N LEU A 122 8.12 19.95 14.84
CA LEU A 122 7.79 18.86 13.90
C LEU A 122 8.82 17.71 13.91
N ASN A 123 10.10 18.01 14.20
CA ASN A 123 11.15 16.99 14.32
C ASN A 123 10.86 15.97 15.43
N GLU A 124 10.31 16.40 16.56
CA GLU A 124 9.94 15.49 17.65
C GLU A 124 8.78 14.60 17.23
N LEU A 125 7.79 15.15 16.51
CA LEU A 125 6.73 14.33 15.94
C LEU A 125 7.28 13.27 14.98
N LEU A 126 8.26 13.62 14.13
CA LEU A 126 8.90 12.65 13.25
C LEU A 126 9.66 11.56 14.02
N ILE A 127 10.31 11.91 15.13
CA ILE A 127 10.99 10.95 16.01
C ILE A 127 10.00 10.06 16.75
N MET A 128 8.89 10.60 17.26
CA MET A 128 7.83 9.84 17.95
C MET A 128 7.09 8.90 17.00
N LEU A 129 6.83 9.38 15.79
CA LEU A 129 6.43 8.54 14.69
C LEU A 129 7.49 7.45 14.44
N GLY A 130 8.74 7.62 14.84
CA GLY A 130 9.82 6.68 14.58
C GLY A 130 10.24 6.70 13.12
N ALA A 131 11.30 5.97 12.79
CA ALA A 131 11.58 5.64 11.41
C ALA A 131 10.29 5.02 10.85
N ILE A 132 9.61 5.74 9.95
CA ILE A 132 8.68 5.12 9.01
C ILE A 132 9.50 3.92 8.52
N PRO A 133 9.05 2.65 8.74
CA PRO A 133 9.78 1.54 8.15
C PRO A 133 10.02 2.00 6.73
N GLN A 134 11.26 1.92 6.26
CA GLN A 134 11.45 2.01 4.84
C GLN A 134 10.58 0.88 4.33
N ILE A 135 9.34 1.24 3.94
CA ILE A 135 8.63 0.50 2.92
C ILE A 135 9.75 0.35 1.93
N ASP A 136 10.05 -0.89 1.57
CA ASP A 136 10.81 -1.15 0.38
C ASP A 136 9.99 -0.47 -0.72
N ILE A 137 10.18 0.84 -0.85
CA ILE A 137 10.29 1.52 -2.09
C ILE A 137 11.45 0.73 -2.62
N GLU A 138 11.14 -0.36 -3.32
CA GLU A 138 11.73 -0.61 -4.61
C GLU A 138 11.76 0.78 -5.23
N THR A 139 12.84 1.52 -4.95
CA THR A 139 13.28 2.69 -5.69
C THR A 139 13.17 2.18 -7.08
N GLU A 140 12.09 2.57 -7.78
CA GLU A 140 11.63 1.95 -9.02
C GLU A 140 12.81 1.23 -9.63
N THR A 141 12.93 -0.08 -9.38
CA THR A 141 14.02 -0.85 -9.97
C THR A 141 13.68 -0.71 -11.43
N PRO A 142 14.36 0.18 -12.16
CA PRO A 142 13.73 1.00 -13.17
C PRO A 142 13.10 0.08 -14.19
N LEU A 143 11.78 -0.16 -14.06
CA LEU A 143 11.03 -1.26 -14.68
C LEU A 143 11.99 -2.24 -15.32
N VAL A 144 12.75 -3.05 -14.54
CA VAL A 144 13.99 -3.73 -14.99
C VAL A 144 13.85 -3.92 -16.47
N LYS A 145 14.45 -2.99 -17.26
CA LYS A 145 14.44 -3.13 -18.71
C LYS A 145 15.05 -4.48 -18.83
N SER A 146 14.25 -5.45 -19.27
CA SER A 146 14.67 -6.84 -19.39
C SER A 146 16.09 -6.74 -19.92
N PRO A 147 17.12 -7.16 -19.18
CA PRO A 147 18.48 -7.06 -19.68
C PRO A 147 18.39 -7.63 -21.10
N PRO A 148 18.85 -6.90 -22.14
CA PRO A 148 18.65 -7.32 -23.51
C PRO A 148 19.02 -8.77 -23.54
N ILE A 149 18.01 -9.62 -23.80
CA ILE A 149 18.10 -11.07 -23.65
C ILE A 149 19.44 -11.41 -24.31
N PRO A 150 20.45 -11.88 -23.55
CA PRO A 150 21.71 -12.31 -24.15
C PRO A 150 21.33 -13.21 -25.32
N ASN A 151 22.07 -13.23 -26.42
CA ASN A 151 21.74 -14.13 -27.53
C ASN A 151 21.83 -15.58 -27.03
N LEU A 152 20.72 -16.05 -26.46
CA LEU A 152 20.59 -17.29 -25.71
C LEU A 152 20.41 -18.36 -26.76
N ALA A 153 21.08 -19.50 -26.55
CA ALA A 153 20.84 -20.67 -27.38
C ALA A 153 19.32 -20.96 -27.40
N PRO A 154 18.76 -21.39 -28.54
CA PRO A 154 17.31 -21.54 -28.71
C PRO A 154 16.66 -22.41 -27.63
N GLU A 155 17.41 -23.36 -27.05
CA GLU A 155 16.97 -24.23 -25.97
C GLU A 155 16.73 -23.46 -24.65
N LEU A 156 17.63 -22.54 -24.30
CA LEU A 156 17.54 -21.70 -23.09
C LEU A 156 16.36 -20.73 -23.20
N GLN A 157 16.13 -20.19 -24.40
CA GLN A 157 15.03 -19.26 -24.67
C GLN A 157 13.66 -19.95 -24.61
N GLN A 158 13.56 -21.22 -25.02
CA GLN A 158 12.33 -21.99 -24.88
C GLN A 158 11.98 -22.25 -23.40
N ILE A 159 12.97 -22.60 -22.57
CA ILE A 159 12.75 -22.86 -21.14
C ILE A 159 12.35 -21.58 -20.40
N ILE A 160 13.03 -20.45 -20.64
CA ILE A 160 12.71 -19.18 -19.96
C ILE A 160 11.34 -18.60 -20.35
N ASN A 161 10.86 -18.89 -21.57
CA ASN A 161 9.54 -18.47 -22.03
C ASN A 161 8.41 -19.27 -21.37
N ILE A 162 8.66 -20.52 -20.99
CA ILE A 162 7.67 -21.39 -20.33
C ILE A 162 7.58 -21.07 -18.83
N LEU A 163 8.70 -20.67 -18.21
CA LEU A 163 8.76 -20.24 -16.81
C LEU A 163 8.13 -18.85 -16.64
N ALA A 164 6.80 -18.80 -16.65
CA ALA A 164 6.02 -17.59 -16.41
C ALA A 164 5.47 -17.59 -14.97
N ILE A 165 5.92 -16.60 -14.18
CA ILE A 165 5.46 -16.14 -12.85
C ILE A 165 5.41 -17.21 -11.73
N ASP A 166 4.95 -18.43 -11.99
CA ASP A 166 4.81 -19.52 -11.03
C ASP A 166 5.93 -20.57 -11.17
N ALA A 167 6.23 -21.26 -10.07
CA ALA A 167 7.23 -22.31 -10.03
C ALA A 167 6.75 -23.61 -10.71
N LEU A 168 7.45 -24.05 -11.77
CA LEU A 168 7.15 -25.27 -12.52
C LEU A 168 8.03 -26.43 -12.08
N SER A 169 7.51 -27.66 -12.08
CA SER A 169 8.32 -28.85 -11.82
C SER A 169 9.21 -29.22 -13.01
N PHE A 170 10.34 -29.85 -12.74
CA PHE A 170 11.26 -30.36 -13.75
C PHE A 170 10.56 -31.20 -14.85
N ASP A 171 9.71 -32.14 -14.44
CA ASP A 171 8.98 -33.02 -15.37
C ASP A 171 8.00 -32.23 -16.27
N PHE A 172 7.39 -31.18 -15.74
CA PHE A 172 6.49 -30.33 -16.51
C PHE A 172 7.26 -29.50 -17.55
N ILE A 173 8.47 -29.05 -17.21
CA ILE A 173 9.35 -28.34 -18.14
C ILE A 173 9.77 -29.27 -19.28
N ILE A 174 10.12 -30.53 -18.99
CA ILE A 174 10.40 -31.56 -20.02
C ILE A 174 9.18 -31.76 -20.93
N GLN A 175 8.00 -31.94 -20.34
CA GLN A 175 6.78 -32.20 -21.10
C GLN A 175 6.39 -31.03 -22.02
N LYS A 176 6.60 -29.78 -21.56
CA LYS A 176 6.25 -28.58 -22.31
C LYS A 176 7.28 -28.19 -23.37
N THR A 177 8.57 -28.43 -23.11
CA THR A 177 9.64 -28.13 -24.06
C THR A 177 9.82 -29.23 -25.11
N GLY A 178 9.42 -30.47 -24.81
CA GLY A 178 9.68 -31.63 -25.66
C GLY A 178 11.17 -32.02 -25.72
N MET A 179 12.00 -31.43 -24.86
CA MET A 179 13.44 -31.70 -24.78
C MET A 179 13.72 -32.93 -23.91
N ASN A 180 14.89 -33.55 -24.10
CA ASN A 180 15.33 -34.60 -23.20
C ASN A 180 15.74 -34.03 -21.83
N ALA A 181 15.71 -34.87 -20.79
CA ALA A 181 16.03 -34.46 -19.42
C ALA A 181 17.45 -33.90 -19.27
N ALA A 182 18.41 -34.39 -20.05
CA ALA A 182 19.80 -33.92 -20.00
C ALA A 182 19.93 -32.46 -20.48
N ILE A 183 19.29 -32.10 -21.59
CA ILE A 183 19.26 -30.75 -22.15
C ILE A 183 18.51 -29.80 -21.22
N VAL A 184 17.39 -30.23 -20.64
CA VAL A 184 16.64 -29.40 -19.67
C VAL A 184 17.47 -29.14 -18.42
N SER A 185 18.16 -30.17 -17.89
CA SER A 185 19.02 -30.02 -16.70
C SER A 185 20.21 -29.09 -16.94
N SER A 186 20.94 -29.25 -18.05
CA SER A 186 22.06 -28.37 -18.38
C SER A 186 21.61 -26.94 -18.63
N SER A 187 20.44 -26.76 -19.26
CA SER A 187 19.86 -25.45 -19.55
C SER A 187 19.39 -24.72 -18.30
N LEU A 188 18.74 -25.42 -17.36
CA LEU A 188 18.30 -24.84 -16.09
C LEU A 188 19.51 -24.44 -15.22
N LEU A 189 20.56 -25.27 -15.17
CA LEU A 189 21.79 -24.93 -14.47
C LEU A 189 22.45 -23.69 -15.07
N GLN A 190 22.50 -23.58 -16.40
CA GLN A 190 23.05 -22.42 -17.07
C GLN A 190 22.22 -21.15 -16.78
N LEU A 191 20.89 -21.25 -16.79
CA LEU A 191 19.99 -20.14 -16.44
C LEU A 191 20.13 -19.73 -14.97
N GLU A 192 20.36 -20.67 -14.07
CA GLU A 192 20.63 -20.41 -12.64
C GLU A 192 21.97 -19.70 -12.45
N LEU A 193 23.04 -20.15 -13.12
CA LEU A 193 24.35 -19.48 -13.13
C LEU A 193 24.28 -18.06 -13.74
N MET A 194 23.37 -17.82 -14.68
CA MET A 194 23.11 -16.51 -15.27
C MET A 194 22.19 -15.64 -14.39
N GLY A 195 21.68 -16.16 -13.27
CA GLY A 195 20.77 -15.43 -12.37
C GLY A 195 19.40 -15.13 -12.97
N LEU A 196 18.94 -15.95 -13.93
CA LEU A 196 17.64 -15.80 -14.60
C LEU A 196 16.56 -16.74 -14.05
N VAL A 197 16.97 -17.81 -13.36
CA VAL A 197 16.09 -18.84 -12.78
C VAL A 197 16.63 -19.21 -11.40
N THR A 198 15.74 -19.59 -10.47
CA THR A 198 16.09 -20.13 -9.16
C THR A 198 15.44 -21.50 -8.94
N GLN A 199 16.15 -22.39 -8.25
CA GLN A 199 15.63 -23.70 -7.84
C GLN A 199 14.98 -23.63 -6.45
N LEU A 200 13.74 -24.10 -6.38
CA LEU A 200 12.97 -24.26 -5.14
C LEU A 200 12.96 -25.72 -4.66
N PRO A 201 12.64 -25.97 -3.38
CA PRO A 201 12.46 -27.32 -2.86
C PRO A 201 11.50 -28.16 -3.71
N GLY A 202 11.85 -29.43 -3.93
CA GLY A 202 11.03 -30.36 -4.72
C GLY A 202 11.26 -30.29 -6.24
N MET A 203 12.47 -29.90 -6.69
CA MET A 203 12.83 -29.80 -8.12
C MET A 203 11.89 -28.89 -8.91
N ARG A 204 11.52 -27.76 -8.30
CA ARG A 204 10.72 -26.72 -8.94
C ARG A 204 11.59 -25.55 -9.31
N TYR A 205 11.31 -24.92 -10.44
CA TYR A 205 12.09 -23.81 -10.97
C TYR A 205 11.16 -22.63 -11.21
N GLN A 206 11.64 -21.44 -10.87
CA GLN A 206 10.93 -20.18 -11.08
C GLN A 206 11.88 -19.16 -11.72
N LYS A 207 11.35 -18.34 -12.61
CA LYS A 207 12.09 -17.22 -13.19
C LYS A 207 12.30 -16.12 -12.13
N LEU A 208 13.50 -15.56 -12.08
CA LEU A 208 13.83 -14.38 -11.26
C LEU A 208 13.31 -13.08 -11.90
#